data_AF-A0A1M5TT86-F1
#
_entry.id   AF-A0A1M5TT86-F1
#
_cell.length_a   1.000
_cell.length_b   1.000
_cell.length_c   1.000
_cell.angle_alpha   90.00
_cell.angle_beta   90.00
_cell.angle_gamma   90.00
#
_symmetry.space_group_name_H-M   'P 1'
#
loop_
_entity.id
_entity.type
_entity.pdbx_description
1 polymer ?
#
loop_
_entity_poly.entity_id
_entity_poly.type
_entity_poly.pdbx_seq_one_letter_code
_entity_poly.pdbx_strand_id
1 'polypeptide(L)'
;MSMKQDKEASARQRVVVFQQNGSGERKIDGVRRHGADIIDLRVVSIDAELPPIIDDSDAYLPRVIDADLVLDFLKHYDLSTDLARRCAEEKIPIVVSGKKSLDKWAVTPPT
;
A
#
# COMPACT_ATOMS: atom_id res chain seq x y z
N MET A 1 9.14 -37.07 25.63
CA MET A 1 7.83 -36.41 25.43
C MET A 1 7.81 -35.14 26.26
N SER A 2 7.87 -33.98 25.63
CA SER A 2 7.33 -32.75 26.22
C SER A 2 7.07 -31.78 25.09
N MET A 3 5.88 -31.21 25.13
CA MET A 3 5.15 -30.64 24.00
C MET A 3 5.89 -29.47 23.37
N LYS A 4 6.03 -29.51 22.04
CA LYS A 4 6.23 -28.32 21.24
C LYS A 4 5.04 -27.42 21.52
N GLN A 5 5.27 -26.28 22.17
CA GLN A 5 4.31 -25.20 22.16
C GLN A 5 4.31 -24.65 20.73
N ASP A 6 3.23 -24.94 20.00
CA ASP A 6 2.89 -24.28 18.75
C ASP A 6 2.70 -22.78 19.06
N LYS A 7 3.78 -22.03 18.93
CA LYS A 7 3.81 -20.60 19.14
C LYS A 7 3.53 -19.92 17.80
N GLU A 8 2.54 -19.03 17.85
CA GLU A 8 2.07 -18.12 16.80
C GLU A 8 1.09 -18.72 15.80
N ALA A 9 -0.20 -18.54 16.09
CA ALA A 9 -1.14 -18.15 15.05
C ALA A 9 -0.53 -16.90 14.37
N SER A 10 0.11 -17.09 13.22
CA SER A 10 0.72 -16.04 12.41
C SER A 10 -0.30 -14.92 12.24
N ALA A 11 -0.08 -13.79 12.91
CA ALA A 11 -0.91 -12.61 12.70
C ALA A 11 -0.86 -12.29 11.20
N ARG A 12 -2.02 -12.22 10.54
CA ARG A 12 -2.08 -11.91 9.11
C ARG A 12 -1.32 -10.61 8.84
N GLN A 13 -0.55 -10.59 7.76
CA GLN A 13 0.17 -9.38 7.38
C GLN A 13 -0.83 -8.30 6.98
N ARG A 14 -0.71 -7.11 7.58
CA ARG A 14 -1.61 -5.98 7.30
C ARG A 14 -1.11 -5.25 6.07
N VAL A 15 -1.86 -5.35 4.98
CA VAL A 15 -1.53 -4.71 3.70
C VAL A 15 -2.55 -3.63 3.40
N VAL A 16 -2.07 -2.40 3.17
CA VAL A 16 -2.93 -1.30 2.74
C VAL A 16 -2.68 -0.99 1.27
N VAL A 17 -3.74 -0.89 0.50
CA VAL A 17 -3.71 -0.54 -0.92
C VAL A 17 -4.29 0.85 -1.11
N PHE A 18 -3.52 1.75 -1.71
CA PHE A 18 -4.01 3.03 -2.19
C PHE A 18 -4.28 2.93 -3.69
N GLN A 19 -5.48 3.30 -4.12
CA GLN A 19 -5.86 3.29 -5.53
C GLN A 19 -6.66 4.52 -5.92
N GLN A 20 -6.73 4.78 -7.22
CA GLN A 20 -7.53 5.86 -7.81
C GLN A 20 -8.39 5.29 -8.92
N ASN A 21 -9.71 5.42 -8.81
CA ASN A 21 -10.68 4.96 -9.82
C ASN A 21 -10.48 3.48 -10.19
N GLY A 22 -10.32 2.61 -9.18
CA GLY A 22 -10.19 1.16 -9.38
C GLY A 22 -8.89 0.71 -10.05
N SER A 23 -7.85 1.55 -10.09
CA SER A 23 -6.56 1.24 -10.74
C SER A 23 -5.89 -0.05 -10.23
N GLY A 24 -6.15 -0.44 -8.98
CA GLY A 24 -5.57 -1.61 -8.32
C GLY A 24 -6.44 -2.87 -8.39
N GLU A 25 -7.68 -2.81 -8.89
CA GLU A 25 -8.69 -3.86 -8.67
C GLU A 25 -8.26 -5.25 -9.10
N ARG A 26 -7.59 -5.40 -10.26
CA ARG A 26 -7.10 -6.71 -10.71
C ARG A 26 -6.12 -7.36 -9.73
N LYS A 27 -5.26 -6.55 -9.09
CA LYS A 27 -4.28 -7.04 -8.11
C LYS A 27 -4.93 -7.25 -6.76
N ILE A 28 -5.84 -6.37 -6.35
CA ILE A 28 -6.63 -6.49 -5.11
C ILE A 28 -7.44 -7.79 -5.12
N ASP A 29 -8.14 -8.07 -6.23
CA ASP A 29 -8.93 -9.28 -6.43
C ASP A 29 -8.05 -10.55 -6.41
N GLY A 30 -6.85 -10.50 -7.00
CA GLY A 30 -5.86 -11.57 -6.88
C GLY A 30 -5.45 -11.85 -5.43
N VAL A 31 -5.13 -10.80 -4.66
CA VAL A 31 -4.77 -10.94 -3.22
C VAL A 31 -5.94 -11.51 -2.42
N ARG A 32 -7.16 -11.03 -2.65
CA ARG A 32 -8.36 -11.55 -1.98
C ARG A 32 -8.62 -13.03 -2.28
N ARG A 33 -8.39 -13.47 -3.52
CA ARG A 33 -8.62 -14.87 -3.92
C ARG A 33 -7.54 -15.81 -3.41
N HIS A 34 -6.29 -15.37 -3.37
CA HIS A 34 -5.14 -16.25 -3.19
C HIS A 34 -4.38 -16.06 -1.88
N GLY A 35 -4.63 -14.98 -1.12
CA GLY A 35 -3.90 -14.67 0.11
C GLY A 35 -4.76 -14.28 1.31
N ALA A 36 -6.08 -14.52 1.27
CA ALA A 36 -6.99 -14.14 2.36
C ALA A 36 -6.74 -14.85 3.70
N ASP A 37 -6.00 -15.96 3.67
CA ASP A 37 -5.58 -16.70 4.86
C ASP A 37 -4.39 -16.04 5.57
N ILE A 38 -3.51 -15.36 4.82
CA ILE A 38 -2.24 -14.78 5.31
C ILE A 38 -2.18 -13.26 5.30
N ILE A 39 -3.06 -12.59 4.55
CA ILE A 39 -3.10 -11.12 4.39
C ILE A 39 -4.42 -10.57 4.94
N ASP A 40 -4.33 -9.53 5.76
CA ASP A 40 -5.42 -8.62 6.08
C ASP A 40 -5.34 -7.40 5.15
N LEU A 41 -6.26 -7.33 4.18
CA LEU A 41 -6.19 -6.35 3.08
C LEU A 41 -7.18 -5.21 3.31
N ARG A 42 -6.66 -4.00 3.49
CA ARG A 42 -7.45 -2.77 3.48
C ARG A 42 -7.22 -2.00 2.18
N VAL A 43 -8.30 -1.45 1.61
CA VAL A 43 -8.25 -0.65 0.39
C VAL A 43 -8.72 0.77 0.69
N VAL A 44 -7.93 1.75 0.27
CA VAL A 44 -8.24 3.19 0.29
C VAL A 44 -8.35 3.66 -1.15
N SER A 45 -9.56 3.98 -1.57
CA SER A 45 -9.83 4.52 -2.91
C SER A 45 -9.98 6.03 -2.86
N ILE A 46 -9.28 6.72 -3.75
CA ILE A 46 -9.43 8.16 -4.01
C ILE A 46 -10.16 8.28 -5.35
N ASP A 47 -11.48 8.39 -5.29
CA ASP A 47 -12.35 8.42 -6.49
C ASP A 47 -12.82 9.84 -6.83
N ALA A 48 -12.28 10.84 -6.12
CA ALA A 48 -12.55 12.24 -6.39
C ALA A 48 -11.81 12.73 -7.64
N GLU A 49 -12.39 13.74 -8.31
CA GLU A 49 -11.65 14.52 -9.29
C GLU A 49 -10.57 15.32 -8.57
N LEU A 50 -9.32 15.10 -8.98
CA LEU A 50 -8.15 15.72 -8.36
C LEU A 50 -7.71 16.93 -9.18
N PRO A 51 -7.33 18.03 -8.53
CA PRO A 51 -6.69 19.15 -9.24
C PRO A 51 -5.38 18.67 -9.89
N PRO A 52 -4.87 19.35 -10.92
CA PRO A 52 -3.63 18.96 -11.59
C PRO A 52 -2.38 19.06 -10.70
N ILE A 53 -2.46 19.83 -9.62
CA ILE A 53 -1.41 20.02 -8.61
C ILE A 53 -2.08 19.97 -7.24
N ILE A 54 -1.49 19.23 -6.31
CA ILE A 54 -1.98 19.10 -4.93
C ILE A 54 -0.92 19.65 -3.99
N ASP A 55 -1.18 20.82 -3.43
CA ASP A 55 -0.32 21.43 -2.41
C ASP A 55 -0.52 20.79 -1.02
N ASP A 56 -1.74 20.33 -0.72
CA ASP A 56 -2.09 19.67 0.55
C ASP A 56 -2.67 18.27 0.31
N SER A 57 -1.84 17.26 0.53
CA SER A 57 -2.21 15.85 0.41
C SER A 57 -2.96 15.30 1.62
N ASP A 58 -2.99 16.01 2.76
CA ASP A 58 -3.73 15.56 3.98
C ASP A 58 -5.23 15.47 3.74
N ALA A 59 -5.75 16.21 2.76
CA ALA A 59 -7.14 16.11 2.35
C ALA A 59 -7.50 14.74 1.73
N TYR A 60 -6.50 13.99 1.25
CA TYR A 60 -6.69 12.75 0.49
C TYR A 60 -6.03 11.53 1.12
N LEU A 61 -4.95 11.74 1.88
CA LEU A 61 -4.17 10.67 2.52
C LEU A 61 -4.41 10.66 4.03
N PRO A 62 -4.43 9.47 4.65
CA PRO A 62 -4.49 9.37 6.11
C PRO A 62 -3.23 9.93 6.74
N ARG A 63 -3.38 10.52 7.93
CA ARG A 63 -2.25 11.05 8.72
C ARG A 63 -1.35 9.97 9.31
N VAL A 64 -1.87 8.77 9.51
CA VAL A 64 -1.15 7.63 10.08
C VAL A 64 -1.48 6.40 9.25
N ILE A 65 -0.46 5.62 8.89
CA ILE A 65 -0.61 4.41 8.07
C ILE A 65 -0.36 3.20 8.97
N ASP A 66 -1.43 2.59 9.47
CA ASP A 66 -1.31 1.34 10.22
C ASP A 66 -1.22 0.14 9.27
N ALA A 67 -0.02 -0.17 8.78
CA ALA A 67 0.24 -1.24 7.83
C ALA A 67 1.65 -1.83 7.98
N ASP A 68 1.80 -3.11 7.61
CA ASP A 68 3.10 -3.77 7.48
C ASP A 68 3.67 -3.63 6.05
N LEU A 69 2.80 -3.36 5.06
CA LEU A 69 3.16 -3.14 3.66
C LEU A 69 2.12 -2.22 2.98
N VAL A 70 2.60 -1.28 2.17
CA VAL A 70 1.75 -0.41 1.34
C VAL A 70 1.90 -0.74 -0.14
N LEU A 71 0.78 -0.87 -0.85
CA LEU A 71 0.74 -0.96 -2.30
C LEU A 71 0.17 0.33 -2.89
N ASP A 72 0.95 1.02 -3.70
CA ASP A 72 0.57 2.28 -4.33
C ASP A 72 0.18 2.08 -5.80
N PHE A 73 -1.11 2.28 -6.09
CA PHE A 73 -1.71 2.35 -7.42
C PHE A 73 -2.28 3.74 -7.74
N LEU A 74 -1.90 4.78 -6.99
CA LEU A 74 -2.33 6.15 -7.25
C LEU A 74 -1.78 6.64 -8.58
N LYS A 75 -2.62 7.31 -9.38
CA LYS A 75 -2.18 7.89 -10.65
C LYS A 75 -1.57 9.26 -10.46
N HIS A 76 -2.15 10.07 -9.56
CA HIS A 76 -1.61 11.39 -9.21
C HIS A 76 -0.17 11.28 -8.70
N TYR A 77 0.73 12.13 -9.20
CA TYR A 77 2.13 12.10 -8.82
C TYR A 77 2.31 12.59 -7.39
N ASP A 78 1.78 13.77 -7.06
CA ASP A 78 1.93 14.40 -5.74
C ASP A 78 1.47 13.49 -4.58
N LEU A 79 0.30 12.85 -4.71
CA LEU A 79 -0.20 11.91 -3.69
C LEU A 79 0.70 10.68 -3.54
N SER A 80 1.23 10.15 -4.63
CA SER A 80 2.11 8.97 -4.62
C SER A 80 3.47 9.31 -4.01
N THR A 81 4.03 10.47 -4.34
CA THR A 81 5.27 10.97 -3.73
C THR A 81 5.10 11.23 -2.25
N ASP A 82 4.03 11.90 -1.83
CA ASP A 82 3.80 12.17 -0.42
C ASP A 82 3.48 10.90 0.38
N LEU A 83 2.72 9.95 -0.21
CA LEU A 83 2.51 8.63 0.39
C LEU A 83 3.83 7.89 0.62
N ALA A 84 4.73 7.89 -0.37
CA ALA A 84 6.05 7.28 -0.23
C ALA A 84 6.89 7.95 0.86
N ARG A 85 6.81 9.28 0.98
CA ARG A 85 7.48 10.05 2.04
C ARG A 85 6.96 9.65 3.42
N ARG A 86 5.63 9.59 3.62
CA ARG A 86 5.02 9.14 4.90
C ARG A 86 5.44 7.72 5.25
N CYS A 87 5.42 6.81 4.28
CA CYS A 87 5.88 5.43 4.48
C CYS A 87 7.35 5.37 4.89
N ALA A 88 8.21 6.21 4.30
CA ALA A 88 9.63 6.27 4.68
C ALA A 88 9.83 6.80 6.12
N GLU A 89 9.06 7.80 6.54
CA GLU A 89 9.08 8.35 7.90
C GLU A 89 8.63 7.32 8.94
N GLU A 90 7.57 6.56 8.61
CA GLU A 90 7.02 5.49 9.46
C GLU A 90 7.79 4.15 9.31
N LYS A 91 8.79 4.09 8.42
CA LYS A 91 9.58 2.88 8.08
C LYS A 91 8.73 1.71 7.58
N ILE A 92 7.65 2.01 6.87
CA ILE A 92 6.76 1.04 6.25
C ILE A 92 7.24 0.80 4.81
N PRO A 93 7.46 -0.45 4.38
CA PRO A 93 7.82 -0.74 3.00
C PRO A 93 6.64 -0.39 2.07
N ILE A 94 6.97 0.22 0.92
CA ILE A 94 6.00 0.62 -0.10
C ILE A 94 6.40 0.05 -1.47
N VAL A 95 5.41 -0.50 -2.19
CA VAL A 95 5.56 -0.94 -3.58
C VAL A 95 4.76 -0.02 -4.48
N VAL A 96 5.47 0.76 -5.30
CA VAL A 96 4.87 1.70 -6.25
C VAL A 96 4.71 1.01 -7.60
N SER A 97 3.47 0.78 -8.02
CA SER A 97 3.18 0.04 -9.25
C SER A 97 3.06 0.98 -10.46
N GLY A 98 3.85 0.73 -11.50
CA GLY A 98 3.69 1.39 -12.81
C GLY A 98 4.35 2.76 -12.94
N LYS A 99 5.04 3.24 -11.90
CA LYS A 99 5.88 4.44 -11.96
C LYS A 99 7.35 4.02 -11.86
N LYS A 100 8.17 4.50 -12.79
CA LYS A 100 9.64 4.46 -12.63
C LYS A 100 10.01 5.56 -11.64
N SER A 101 9.77 5.33 -10.36
CA SER A 101 10.16 6.28 -9.31
C SER A 101 11.69 6.39 -9.30
N LEU A 102 12.22 7.61 -9.34
CA LEU A 102 13.66 7.89 -9.18
C LEU A 102 14.13 7.79 -7.72
N ASP A 103 13.20 7.56 -6.79
CA ASP A 103 13.49 7.42 -5.36
C ASP A 103 14.02 6.03 -5.02
N LYS A 104 15.18 6.00 -4.33
CA LYS A 104 15.90 4.79 -3.90
C LYS A 104 15.10 3.84 -3.00
N TRP A 105 13.94 4.27 -2.52
CA TRP A 105 13.06 3.52 -1.61
C TRP A 105 11.95 2.73 -2.32
N ALA A 106 11.69 3.02 -3.59
CA ALA A 106 10.67 2.31 -4.35
C ALA A 106 11.27 1.03 -4.96
N VAL A 107 10.80 -0.13 -4.52
CA VAL A 107 11.15 -1.41 -5.17
C VAL A 107 10.30 -1.55 -6.42
N THR A 108 10.92 -1.36 -7.60
CA THR A 108 10.29 -1.68 -8.88
C THR A 108 10.58 -3.14 -9.26
N PRO A 109 9.55 -3.97 -9.55
CA PRO A 109 9.79 -5.31 -10.08
C PRO A 109 10.54 -5.26 -11.42
N PRO A 110 11.51 -6.17 -11.66
CA PRO A 110 12.18 -6.27 -12.96
C PRO A 110 11.20 -6.74 -14.04
N THR A 111 11.31 -6.15 -15.24
CA THR A 111 10.65 -6.59 -16.48
C THR A 111 11.42 -7.72 -17.15
#